data_AF-A0A957KH30-F1
#
_entry.id   AF-A0A957KH30-F1
#
_cell.length_a   1.000
_cell.length_b   1.000
_cell.length_c   1.000
_cell.angle_alpha   90.00
_cell.angle_beta   90.00
_cell.angle_gamma   90.00
#
_symmetry.space_group_name_H-M   'P 1'
#
loop_
_entity.id
_entity.type
_entity.pdbx_description
1 polymer ?
#
loop_
_entity_poly.entity_id
_entity_poly.type
_entity_poly.pdbx_seq_one_letter_code
_entity_poly.pdbx_strand_id
1 'polypeptide(L)'
;MPTTELERPAPEAEQPAPPPPSGNRSQPGKKIAKNAGVLMASQLLTWGLAILVTIYVPRYLGREGIGILGLAESIWAIMATFVSFGMDVLLAKEIARKPERLEQFFGTQIVTRLLLMVVFFAATIVYVNLRHFAPVVITVVIIYGIVEFFAQMARICRASLQGLEEMQYISLADIVSKAVLTVLLLTLLALGYGVVQVALAAILGGMTSFAVQLWPLRRTGRLKLNFDPQLAIWMLRQSIP
;
A
#
# COMPACT_ATOMS: atom_id res chain seq x y z
N MET A 1 -12.37 -22.29 91.52
CA MET A 1 -11.32 -21.71 90.68
C MET A 1 -11.81 -21.73 89.24
N PRO A 2 -11.97 -20.58 88.56
CA PRO A 2 -12.48 -20.52 87.20
C PRO A 2 -11.33 -20.65 86.18
N THR A 3 -11.58 -21.35 85.08
CA THR A 3 -10.66 -21.52 83.95
C THR A 3 -10.68 -20.28 83.05
N THR A 4 -9.50 -19.70 82.85
CA THR A 4 -9.21 -18.54 82.01
C THR A 4 -9.51 -18.83 80.54
N GLU A 5 -10.50 -18.15 79.96
CA GLU A 5 -10.68 -18.08 78.51
C GLU A 5 -9.52 -17.30 77.87
N LEU A 6 -8.87 -17.91 76.88
CA LEU A 6 -7.87 -17.27 76.03
C LEU A 6 -8.57 -16.26 75.11
N GLU A 7 -8.42 -14.98 75.42
CA GLU A 7 -8.80 -13.85 74.57
C GLU A 7 -8.03 -13.95 73.23
N ARG A 8 -8.74 -14.21 72.13
CA ARG A 8 -8.17 -14.10 70.77
C ARG A 8 -8.10 -12.62 70.39
N PRO A 9 -7.02 -12.15 69.76
CA PRO A 9 -6.97 -10.77 69.29
C PRO A 9 -8.01 -10.55 68.19
N ALA A 10 -8.73 -9.43 68.27
CA ALA A 10 -9.68 -9.00 67.26
C ALA A 10 -9.00 -8.85 65.88
N PRO A 11 -9.71 -9.14 64.76
CA PRO A 11 -9.14 -8.96 63.43
C PRO A 11 -8.80 -7.48 63.21
N GLU A 12 -7.53 -7.20 62.90
CA GLU A 12 -7.09 -5.88 62.45
C GLU A 12 -7.97 -5.43 61.29
N ALA A 13 -8.63 -4.29 61.44
CA ALA A 13 -9.39 -3.67 60.38
C ALA A 13 -8.46 -3.40 59.20
N GLU A 14 -8.65 -4.18 58.14
CA GLU A 14 -7.93 -4.10 56.88
C GLU A 14 -8.08 -2.66 56.35
N GLN A 15 -7.01 -1.86 56.48
CA GLN A 15 -6.99 -0.51 55.95
C GLN A 15 -7.24 -0.60 54.44
N PRO A 16 -8.23 0.13 53.89
CA PRO A 16 -8.49 0.08 52.46
C PRO A 16 -7.23 0.51 51.72
N ALA A 17 -6.78 -0.34 50.79
CA ALA A 17 -5.58 -0.11 50.01
C ALA A 17 -5.57 1.32 49.44
N PRO A 18 -4.43 2.03 49.48
CA PRO A 18 -4.35 3.39 48.97
C PRO A 18 -4.82 3.42 47.52
N PRO A 19 -5.64 4.41 47.13
CA PRO A 19 -6.14 4.49 45.77
C PRO A 19 -4.96 4.49 44.79
N PRO A 20 -5.07 3.76 43.68
CA PRO A 20 -3.98 3.68 42.72
C PRO A 20 -3.57 5.09 42.29
N PRO A 21 -2.26 5.36 42.14
CA PRO A 21 -1.78 6.68 41.76
C PRO A 21 -2.50 7.12 40.49
N SER A 22 -3.04 8.33 40.50
CA SER A 22 -3.73 8.94 39.36
C SER A 22 -2.72 9.19 38.25
N GLY A 23 -2.36 8.12 37.53
CA GLY A 23 -1.50 8.15 36.37
C GLY A 23 -2.07 9.13 35.38
N ASN A 24 -1.25 10.11 35.02
CA ASN A 24 -1.52 11.17 34.07
C ASN A 24 -2.36 10.65 32.89
N ARG A 25 -3.68 10.87 32.95
CA ARG A 25 -4.62 10.57 31.86
C ARG A 25 -4.31 11.56 30.75
N SER A 26 -3.23 11.31 29.99
CA SER A 26 -2.90 12.12 28.83
C SER A 26 -4.11 12.06 27.91
N GLN A 27 -4.88 13.15 27.88
CA GLN A 27 -6.24 13.19 27.34
C GLN A 27 -6.26 12.61 25.92
N PRO A 28 -6.93 11.46 25.70
CA PRO A 28 -6.96 10.78 24.41
C PRO A 28 -7.35 11.74 23.26
N GLY A 29 -8.28 12.67 23.53
CA GLY A 29 -8.76 13.66 22.57
C GLY A 29 -7.68 14.61 22.04
N LYS A 30 -6.74 15.10 22.86
CA LYS A 30 -5.66 16.00 22.40
C LYS A 30 -4.68 15.30 21.46
N LYS A 31 -4.37 14.02 21.72
CA LYS A 31 -3.50 13.21 20.86
C LYS A 31 -4.20 12.84 19.54
N ILE A 32 -5.48 12.48 19.60
CA ILE A 32 -6.29 12.18 18.40
C ILE A 32 -6.43 13.43 17.52
N ALA A 33 -6.77 14.59 18.09
CA ALA A 33 -6.89 15.84 17.34
C ALA A 33 -5.57 16.28 16.70
N LYS A 34 -4.44 16.13 17.41
CA LYS A 34 -3.10 16.41 16.86
C LYS A 34 -2.77 15.49 15.69
N ASN A 35 -3.03 14.19 15.83
CA ASN A 35 -2.75 13.22 14.76
C ASN A 35 -3.67 13.44 13.54
N ALA A 36 -4.95 13.73 13.76
CA ALA A 36 -5.89 14.07 12.69
C ALA A 36 -5.48 15.36 11.98
N GLY A 37 -5.06 16.39 12.71
CA GLY A 37 -4.55 17.64 12.13
C GLY A 37 -3.29 17.43 11.29
N VAL A 38 -2.34 16.59 11.76
CA VAL A 38 -1.14 16.23 11.00
C VAL A 38 -1.51 15.46 9.72
N LEU A 39 -2.43 14.50 9.79
CA LEU A 39 -2.92 13.75 8.63
C LEU A 39 -3.58 14.70 7.61
N MET A 40 -4.46 15.59 8.05
CA MET A 40 -5.10 16.58 7.18
C MET A 40 -4.08 17.51 6.52
N ALA A 41 -3.11 18.03 7.29
CA ALA A 41 -2.04 18.86 6.74
C ALA A 41 -1.19 18.10 5.71
N SER A 42 -0.86 16.84 5.98
CA SER A 42 -0.12 15.98 5.05
C SER A 42 -0.90 15.71 3.76
N GLN A 43 -2.22 15.56 3.86
CA GLN A 43 -3.10 15.36 2.71
C GLN A 43 -3.18 16.63 1.85
N LEU A 44 -3.32 17.79 2.47
CA LEU A 44 -3.30 19.09 1.77
C LEU A 44 -1.97 19.33 1.06
N LEU A 45 -0.84 19.03 1.72
CA LEU A 45 0.48 19.10 1.09
C LEU A 45 0.56 18.15 -0.11
N THR A 46 0.07 16.92 0.05
CA THR A 46 0.05 15.91 -1.02
C THR A 46 -0.77 16.36 -2.23
N TRP A 47 -1.91 17.03 -2.00
CA TRP A 47 -2.70 17.64 -3.07
C TRP A 47 -1.99 18.82 -3.73
N GLY A 48 -1.34 19.69 -2.95
CA GLY A 48 -0.54 20.78 -3.49
C GLY A 48 0.60 20.29 -4.38
N LEU A 49 1.33 19.26 -3.92
CA LEU A 49 2.37 18.58 -4.70
C LEU A 49 1.80 17.95 -5.97
N ALA A 50 0.64 17.30 -5.89
CA ALA A 50 -0.03 16.72 -7.06
C ALA A 50 -0.37 17.77 -8.11
N ILE A 51 -0.97 18.90 -7.70
CA ILE A 51 -1.31 20.01 -8.60
C ILE A 51 -0.06 20.53 -9.29
N LEU A 52 1.03 20.70 -8.53
CA LEU A 52 2.28 21.19 -9.07
C LEU A 52 2.85 20.26 -10.14
N VAL A 53 2.85 18.95 -9.90
CA VAL A 53 3.25 17.93 -10.90
C VAL A 53 2.32 17.97 -12.13
N THR A 54 1.00 18.01 -11.93
CA THR A 54 0.01 18.02 -13.01
C THR A 54 0.11 19.27 -13.90
N ILE A 55 0.56 20.41 -13.36
CA ILE A 55 0.76 21.63 -14.15
C ILE A 55 2.16 21.65 -14.79
N TYR A 56 3.19 21.26 -14.05
CA TYR A 56 4.59 21.44 -14.46
C TYR A 56 5.04 20.37 -15.47
N VAL A 57 4.70 19.10 -15.24
CA VAL A 57 5.13 17.99 -16.11
C VAL A 57 4.64 18.18 -17.56
N PRO A 58 3.36 18.51 -17.83
CA PRO A 58 2.89 18.73 -19.21
C PRO A 58 3.49 19.95 -19.88
N ARG A 59 3.74 21.02 -19.12
CA ARG A 59 4.37 22.23 -19.65
C ARG A 59 5.81 21.98 -20.07
N TYR A 60 6.53 21.16 -19.31
CA TYR A 60 7.92 20.84 -19.59
C TYR A 60 8.06 19.80 -20.71
N LEU A 61 7.34 18.67 -20.61
CA LEU A 61 7.45 17.57 -21.58
C LEU A 61 6.74 17.86 -22.92
N GLY A 62 5.86 18.85 -22.94
CA GLY A 62 5.05 19.18 -24.10
C GLY A 62 4.03 18.08 -24.45
N ARG A 63 3.32 18.29 -25.56
CA ARG A 63 2.25 17.39 -26.01
C ARG A 63 2.77 16.00 -26.37
N GLU A 64 3.95 15.93 -26.98
CA GLU A 64 4.54 14.65 -27.40
C GLU A 64 4.92 13.79 -26.20
N GLY A 65 5.68 14.32 -25.23
CA GLY A 65 6.08 13.57 -24.04
C GLY A 65 4.89 13.11 -23.19
N ILE A 66 3.87 13.96 -23.04
CA ILE A 66 2.62 13.57 -22.37
C ILE A 66 1.85 12.51 -23.18
N GLY A 67 1.84 12.60 -24.50
CA GLY A 67 1.25 11.57 -25.36
C GLY A 67 1.91 10.21 -25.19
N ILE A 68 3.25 10.18 -25.07
CA ILE A 68 4.02 8.94 -24.85
C ILE A 68 3.70 8.34 -23.48
N LEU A 69 3.72 9.16 -22.40
CA LEU A 69 3.38 8.71 -21.05
C LEU A 69 1.93 8.21 -20.98
N GLY A 70 0.99 8.99 -21.53
CA GLY A 70 -0.44 8.65 -21.52
C GLY A 70 -0.74 7.38 -22.32
N LEU A 71 -0.05 7.16 -23.44
CA LEU A 71 -0.18 5.91 -24.21
C LEU A 71 0.30 4.71 -23.39
N ALA A 72 1.48 4.82 -22.77
CA ALA A 72 2.04 3.75 -21.94
C ALA A 72 1.14 3.44 -20.73
N GLU A 73 0.66 4.48 -20.04
CA GLU A 73 -0.27 4.34 -18.92
C GLU A 73 -1.60 3.72 -19.35
N SER A 74 -2.17 4.12 -20.49
CA SER A 74 -3.43 3.58 -20.99
C SER A 74 -3.33 2.08 -21.34
N ILE A 75 -2.24 1.67 -22.00
CA ILE A 75 -1.98 0.26 -22.31
C ILE A 75 -1.95 -0.55 -21.01
N TRP A 76 -1.17 -0.09 -20.02
CA TRP A 76 -1.03 -0.78 -18.75
C TRP A 76 -2.30 -0.73 -17.88
N ALA A 77 -3.10 0.33 -17.94
CA ALA A 77 -4.38 0.42 -17.24
C ALA A 77 -5.38 -0.64 -17.71
N ILE A 78 -5.40 -0.93 -19.03
CA ILE A 78 -6.21 -2.02 -19.58
C ILE A 78 -5.72 -3.36 -19.03
N MET A 79 -4.41 -3.63 -19.10
CA MET A 79 -3.83 -4.88 -18.58
C MET A 79 -4.08 -5.05 -17.07
N ALA A 80 -3.93 -3.97 -16.30
CA ALA A 80 -4.13 -3.94 -14.86
C ALA A 80 -5.53 -4.40 -14.46
N THR A 81 -6.54 -3.99 -15.23
CA THR A 81 -7.95 -4.38 -15.00
C THR A 81 -8.10 -5.90 -15.04
N PHE A 82 -7.48 -6.57 -16.00
CA PHE A 82 -7.50 -8.04 -16.09
C PHE A 82 -6.68 -8.71 -15.00
N VAL A 83 -5.54 -8.12 -14.60
CA VAL A 83 -4.65 -8.69 -13.58
C VAL A 83 -5.25 -8.60 -12.17
N SER A 84 -6.02 -7.56 -11.86
CA SER A 84 -6.59 -7.38 -10.51
C SER A 84 -8.04 -7.82 -10.38
N PHE A 85 -8.76 -8.02 -11.49
CA PHE A 85 -10.21 -8.17 -11.58
C PHE A 85 -10.87 -8.80 -10.35
N GLY A 86 -11.54 -7.98 -9.52
CA GLY A 86 -12.27 -8.36 -8.30
C GLY A 86 -11.45 -8.92 -7.11
N MET A 87 -10.20 -9.30 -7.33
CA MET A 87 -9.37 -9.99 -6.34
C MET A 87 -8.99 -9.12 -5.15
N ASP A 88 -8.79 -7.81 -5.33
CA ASP A 88 -8.44 -6.91 -4.20
C ASP A 88 -9.55 -6.83 -3.15
N VAL A 89 -10.81 -6.74 -3.61
CA VAL A 89 -11.98 -6.67 -2.72
C VAL A 89 -12.17 -8.02 -2.02
N LEU A 90 -12.07 -9.12 -2.78
CA LEU A 90 -12.17 -10.46 -2.21
C LEU A 90 -11.09 -10.72 -1.17
N LEU A 91 -9.85 -10.33 -1.45
CA LEU A 91 -8.72 -10.48 -0.53
C LEU A 91 -8.96 -9.73 0.78
N ALA A 92 -9.31 -8.44 0.71
CA ALA A 92 -9.59 -7.64 1.90
C ALA A 92 -10.72 -8.27 2.74
N LYS A 93 -11.79 -8.74 2.08
CA LYS A 93 -12.93 -9.39 2.73
C LYS A 93 -12.55 -10.71 3.41
N GLU A 94 -11.79 -11.57 2.75
CA GLU A 94 -11.40 -12.86 3.32
C GLU A 94 -10.38 -12.71 4.45
N ILE A 95 -9.46 -11.74 4.35
CA ILE A 95 -8.52 -11.42 5.45
C ILE A 95 -9.28 -10.85 6.65
N ALA A 96 -10.27 -9.97 6.44
CA ALA A 96 -11.10 -9.45 7.53
C ALA A 96 -11.91 -10.55 8.24
N ARG A 97 -12.32 -11.60 7.50
CA ARG A 97 -13.05 -12.76 8.06
C ARG A 97 -12.14 -13.75 8.78
N LYS A 98 -10.94 -13.98 8.25
CA LYS A 98 -10.00 -15.03 8.70
C LYS A 98 -8.57 -14.50 8.71
N PRO A 99 -8.22 -13.58 9.63
CA PRO A 99 -6.89 -12.96 9.68
C PRO A 99 -5.77 -13.98 9.98
N GLU A 100 -6.09 -15.14 10.55
CA GLU A 100 -5.18 -16.27 10.73
C GLU A 100 -4.73 -16.91 9.42
N ARG A 101 -5.51 -16.81 8.34
CA ARG A 101 -5.18 -17.35 7.01
C ARG A 101 -4.51 -16.32 6.09
N LEU A 102 -4.07 -15.18 6.64
CA LEU A 102 -3.41 -14.10 5.92
C LEU A 102 -2.32 -14.60 4.97
N GLU A 103 -1.39 -15.46 5.43
CA GLU A 103 -0.27 -15.91 4.59
C GLU A 103 -0.74 -16.67 3.35
N GLN A 104 -1.78 -17.50 3.50
CA GLN A 104 -2.30 -18.33 2.43
C GLN A 104 -2.98 -17.47 1.37
N PHE A 105 -3.83 -16.51 1.77
CA PHE A 105 -4.48 -15.61 0.84
C PHE A 105 -3.48 -14.68 0.14
N PHE A 106 -2.55 -14.10 0.90
CA PHE A 106 -1.51 -13.21 0.38
C PHE A 106 -0.57 -13.93 -0.59
N GLY A 107 -0.05 -15.09 -0.19
CA GLY A 107 0.86 -15.89 -1.01
C GLY A 107 0.21 -16.40 -2.30
N THR A 108 -1.04 -16.85 -2.20
CA THR A 108 -1.82 -17.28 -3.37
C THR A 108 -2.00 -16.13 -4.36
N GLN A 109 -2.40 -14.95 -3.88
CA GLN A 109 -2.59 -13.80 -4.76
C GLN A 109 -1.29 -13.26 -5.37
N ILE A 110 -0.16 -13.29 -4.64
CA ILE A 110 1.14 -12.93 -5.20
C ILE A 110 1.48 -13.82 -6.41
N VAL A 111 1.38 -15.14 -6.25
CA VAL A 111 1.72 -16.08 -7.32
C VAL A 111 0.75 -15.93 -8.50
N THR A 112 -0.55 -15.86 -8.25
CA THR A 112 -1.55 -15.65 -9.30
C THR A 112 -1.30 -14.34 -10.05
N ARG A 113 -1.01 -13.23 -9.35
CA ARG A 113 -0.69 -11.96 -10.00
C ARG A 113 0.62 -11.99 -10.77
N LEU A 114 1.63 -12.66 -10.25
CA LEU A 114 2.93 -12.77 -10.94
C LEU A 114 2.77 -13.51 -12.27
N LEU A 115 2.01 -14.61 -12.29
CA LEU A 115 1.73 -15.36 -13.51
C LEU A 115 0.97 -14.50 -14.53
N LEU A 116 -0.09 -13.79 -14.10
CA LEU A 116 -0.85 -12.90 -14.98
C LEU A 116 0.02 -11.74 -15.50
N MET A 117 0.84 -11.13 -14.64
CA MET A 117 1.76 -10.06 -15.02
C MET A 117 2.74 -10.53 -16.10
N VAL A 118 3.33 -11.72 -15.98
CA VAL A 118 4.24 -12.26 -17.00
C VAL A 118 3.53 -12.41 -18.34
N VAL A 119 2.30 -12.94 -18.35
CA VAL A 119 1.50 -13.11 -19.57
C VAL A 119 1.18 -11.76 -20.21
N PHE A 120 0.68 -10.79 -19.44
CA PHE A 120 0.32 -9.48 -19.97
C PHE A 120 1.52 -8.62 -20.35
N PHE A 121 2.66 -8.78 -19.66
CA PHE A 121 3.91 -8.13 -20.03
C PHE A 121 4.43 -8.68 -21.37
N ALA A 122 4.43 -10.00 -21.56
CA ALA A 122 4.78 -10.61 -22.84
C ALA A 122 3.83 -10.17 -23.97
N ALA A 123 2.52 -10.16 -23.72
CA ALA A 123 1.52 -9.69 -24.69
C ALA A 123 1.75 -8.21 -25.07
N THR A 124 2.10 -7.37 -24.10
CA THR A 124 2.41 -5.95 -24.33
C THR A 124 3.66 -5.78 -25.19
N ILE A 125 4.73 -6.53 -24.92
CA ILE A 125 5.95 -6.51 -25.76
C ILE A 125 5.62 -6.91 -27.20
N VAL A 126 4.87 -7.99 -27.40
CA VAL A 126 4.45 -8.42 -28.75
C VAL A 126 3.63 -7.32 -29.42
N TYR A 127 2.65 -6.76 -28.71
CA TYR A 127 1.80 -5.68 -29.24
C TYR A 127 2.60 -4.47 -29.70
N VAL A 128 3.52 -3.94 -28.87
CA VAL A 128 4.27 -2.73 -29.24
C VAL A 128 5.24 -2.95 -30.40
N ASN A 129 5.81 -4.15 -30.52
CA ASN A 129 6.67 -4.51 -31.64
C ASN A 129 5.87 -4.67 -32.95
N LEU A 130 4.70 -5.29 -32.91
CA LEU A 130 3.82 -5.46 -34.08
C LEU A 130 3.28 -4.13 -34.62
N ARG A 131 3.08 -3.13 -33.75
CA ARG A 131 2.60 -1.81 -34.14
C ARG A 131 3.70 -0.87 -34.64
N HIS A 132 4.95 -1.32 -34.67
CA HIS A 132 6.11 -0.55 -35.13
C HIS A 132 6.21 0.84 -34.48
N PHE A 133 5.96 0.92 -33.17
CA PHE A 133 6.11 2.17 -32.43
C PHE A 133 7.57 2.67 -32.45
N ALA A 134 7.74 3.98 -32.29
CA ALA A 134 9.07 4.58 -32.16
C ALA A 134 9.84 3.99 -30.95
N PRO A 135 11.17 3.86 -31.01
CA PRO A 135 11.97 3.25 -29.94
C PRO A 135 11.77 3.87 -28.55
N VAL A 136 11.55 5.19 -28.50
CA VAL A 136 11.27 5.92 -27.24
C VAL A 136 9.94 5.48 -26.62
N VAL A 137 8.91 5.23 -27.43
CA VAL A 137 7.60 4.77 -26.97
C VAL A 137 7.72 3.36 -26.40
N ILE A 138 8.40 2.45 -27.11
CA ILE A 138 8.63 1.08 -26.65
C ILE A 138 9.37 1.09 -25.30
N THR A 139 10.40 1.93 -25.17
CA THR A 139 11.17 2.08 -23.93
C THR A 139 10.29 2.53 -22.77
N VAL A 140 9.46 3.57 -22.97
CA VAL A 140 8.56 4.07 -21.92
C VAL A 140 7.48 3.06 -21.56
N VAL A 141 6.93 2.31 -22.53
CA VAL A 141 5.95 1.24 -22.27
C VAL A 141 6.56 0.12 -21.42
N ILE A 142 7.80 -0.29 -21.71
CA ILE A 142 8.51 -1.30 -20.90
C ILE A 142 8.74 -0.79 -19.48
N ILE A 143 9.16 0.47 -19.33
CA ILE A 143 9.35 1.10 -18.01
C ILE A 143 8.03 1.11 -17.23
N TYR A 144 6.92 1.51 -17.86
CA TYR A 144 5.61 1.51 -17.21
C TYR A 144 5.12 0.11 -16.84
N GLY A 145 5.58 -0.94 -17.52
CA GLY A 145 5.31 -2.31 -17.08
C GLY A 145 5.98 -2.67 -15.76
N ILE A 146 7.17 -2.14 -15.52
CA ILE A 146 7.85 -2.28 -14.22
C ILE A 146 7.12 -1.45 -13.16
N VAL A 147 6.68 -0.23 -13.50
CA VAL A 147 5.86 0.61 -12.61
C VAL A 147 4.59 -0.13 -12.20
N GLU A 148 3.87 -0.70 -13.17
CA GLU A 148 2.62 -1.42 -12.93
C GLU A 148 2.85 -2.70 -12.13
N PHE A 149 3.96 -3.41 -12.35
CA PHE A 149 4.35 -4.53 -11.50
C PHE A 149 4.44 -4.14 -10.02
N PHE A 150 5.15 -3.06 -9.69
CA PHE A 150 5.22 -2.57 -8.30
C PHE A 150 3.86 -2.09 -7.79
N ALA A 151 3.06 -1.43 -8.64
CA ALA A 151 1.72 -1.01 -8.28
C ALA A 151 0.82 -2.20 -7.91
N GLN A 152 0.92 -3.30 -8.63
CA GLN A 152 0.13 -4.52 -8.37
C GLN A 152 0.56 -5.21 -7.07
N MET A 153 1.86 -5.25 -6.77
CA MET A 153 2.36 -5.76 -5.48
C MET A 153 1.92 -4.86 -4.32
N ALA A 154 1.96 -3.54 -4.50
CA ALA A 154 1.44 -2.59 -3.53
C ALA A 154 -0.07 -2.78 -3.30
N ARG A 155 -0.87 -3.02 -4.34
CA ARG A 155 -2.32 -3.30 -4.21
C ARG A 155 -2.61 -4.55 -3.37
N ILE A 156 -1.85 -5.63 -3.50
CA ILE A 156 -2.00 -6.82 -2.64
C ILE A 156 -1.75 -6.42 -1.18
N CYS A 157 -0.65 -5.71 -0.91
CA CYS A 157 -0.32 -5.26 0.45
C CYS A 157 -1.42 -4.35 1.01
N ARG A 158 -1.94 -3.43 0.19
CA ARG A 158 -3.03 -2.52 0.53
C ARG A 158 -4.29 -3.29 0.92
N ALA A 159 -4.70 -4.26 0.11
CA ALA A 159 -5.88 -5.09 0.38
C ALA A 159 -5.70 -5.91 1.66
N SER A 160 -4.49 -6.42 1.92
CA SER A 160 -4.19 -7.12 3.17
C SER A 160 -4.23 -6.22 4.40
N LEU A 161 -3.60 -5.04 4.32
CA LEU A 161 -3.66 -4.04 5.40
C LEU A 161 -5.08 -3.55 5.64
N GLN A 162 -5.86 -3.40 4.58
CA GLN A 162 -7.27 -3.03 4.65
C GLN A 162 -8.10 -4.11 5.35
N GLY A 163 -7.87 -5.39 5.04
CA GLY A 163 -8.52 -6.51 5.73
C GLY A 163 -8.11 -6.65 7.20
N LEU A 164 -6.91 -6.19 7.56
CA LEU A 164 -6.43 -6.12 8.95
C LEU A 164 -6.84 -4.82 9.68
N GLU A 165 -7.60 -3.94 9.03
CA GLU A 165 -8.00 -2.62 9.55
C GLU A 165 -6.84 -1.64 9.83
N GLU A 166 -5.66 -1.90 9.27
CA GLU A 166 -4.42 -1.16 9.50
C GLU A 166 -4.22 -0.01 8.49
N MET A 167 -5.22 0.86 8.38
CA MET A 167 -5.29 1.92 7.36
C MET A 167 -4.17 2.97 7.49
N GLN A 168 -3.58 3.12 8.68
CA GLN A 168 -2.50 4.06 8.95
C GLN A 168 -1.27 3.83 8.05
N TYR A 169 -0.94 2.58 7.73
CA TYR A 169 0.19 2.27 6.87
C TYR A 169 -0.12 2.49 5.39
N ILE A 170 -1.38 2.34 4.99
CA ILE A 170 -1.85 2.67 3.64
C ILE A 170 -1.68 4.18 3.41
N SER A 171 -2.19 5.00 4.34
CA SER A 171 -2.05 6.46 4.27
C SER A 171 -0.58 6.89 4.29
N LEU A 172 0.24 6.30 5.16
CA LEU A 172 1.68 6.60 5.19
C LEU A 172 2.36 6.29 3.86
N ALA A 173 2.05 5.14 3.24
CA ALA A 173 2.60 4.78 1.94
C ALA A 173 2.18 5.75 0.83
N ASP A 174 0.91 6.16 0.80
CA ASP A 174 0.39 7.12 -0.18
C ASP A 174 1.10 8.48 -0.03
N ILE A 175 1.31 8.97 1.20
CA ILE A 175 2.02 10.23 1.46
C ILE A 175 3.49 10.13 1.07
N VAL A 176 4.20 9.11 1.56
CA VAL A 176 5.66 8.97 1.35
C VAL A 176 5.97 8.74 -0.12
N SER A 177 5.26 7.84 -0.78
CA SER A 177 5.48 7.56 -2.21
C SER A 177 5.21 8.78 -3.09
N LYS A 178 4.16 9.55 -2.79
CA LYS A 178 3.80 10.75 -3.55
C LYS A 178 4.76 11.91 -3.29
N ALA A 179 5.25 12.07 -2.06
CA ALA A 179 6.30 13.03 -1.75
C ALA A 179 7.60 12.70 -2.47
N VAL A 180 8.07 11.45 -2.38
CA VAL A 180 9.28 10.97 -3.07
C VAL A 180 9.16 11.17 -4.58
N LEU A 181 8.06 10.71 -5.18
CA LEU A 181 7.83 10.87 -6.61
C LEU A 181 7.82 12.34 -7.02
N THR A 182 7.13 13.21 -6.27
CA THR A 182 7.07 14.63 -6.60
C THR A 182 8.46 15.27 -6.56
N VAL A 183 9.22 15.05 -5.49
CA VAL A 183 10.57 15.61 -5.36
C VAL A 183 11.47 15.13 -6.50
N LEU A 184 11.41 13.84 -6.84
CA LEU A 184 12.17 13.28 -7.96
C LEU A 184 11.78 13.91 -9.29
N LEU A 185 10.49 14.02 -9.59
CA LEU A 185 10.01 14.61 -10.84
C LEU A 185 10.46 16.07 -10.98
N LEU A 186 10.28 16.89 -9.94
CA LEU A 186 10.70 18.29 -10.00
C LEU A 186 12.20 18.45 -10.16
N THR A 187 12.98 17.62 -9.46
CA THR A 187 14.44 17.64 -9.57
C THR A 187 14.88 17.25 -10.98
N LEU A 188 14.34 16.16 -11.54
CA LEU A 188 14.70 15.70 -12.87
C LEU A 188 14.33 16.71 -13.96
N LEU A 189 13.15 17.31 -13.85
CA LEU A 189 12.71 18.32 -14.80
C LEU A 189 13.52 19.62 -14.68
N ALA A 190 13.90 20.03 -13.46
CA ALA A 190 14.79 21.18 -13.26
C ALA A 190 16.20 20.95 -13.84
N LEU A 191 16.67 19.70 -13.86
CA LEU A 191 17.96 19.31 -14.44
C LEU A 191 17.94 19.13 -15.96
N GLY A 192 16.81 19.36 -16.62
CA GLY A 192 16.75 19.29 -18.08
C GLY A 192 16.28 17.93 -18.64
N TYR A 193 15.99 16.94 -17.79
CA TYR A 193 15.73 15.58 -18.26
C TYR A 193 14.38 15.40 -18.96
N GLY A 194 14.30 14.40 -19.85
CA GLY A 194 13.14 14.14 -20.70
C GLY A 194 12.19 13.06 -20.19
N VAL A 195 11.35 12.58 -21.09
CA VAL A 195 10.25 11.64 -20.80
C VAL A 195 10.71 10.31 -20.21
N VAL A 196 11.87 9.79 -20.63
CA VAL A 196 12.38 8.49 -20.17
C VAL A 196 12.78 8.55 -18.70
N GLN A 197 13.44 9.63 -18.27
CA GLN A 197 13.84 9.80 -16.86
C GLN A 197 12.64 10.03 -15.96
N VAL A 198 11.62 10.76 -16.44
CA VAL A 198 10.34 10.90 -15.75
C VAL A 198 9.67 9.54 -15.56
N ALA A 199 9.65 8.69 -16.59
CA ALA A 199 9.12 7.33 -16.49
C ALA A 199 9.93 6.47 -15.51
N LEU A 200 11.27 6.56 -15.51
CA LEU A 200 12.12 5.85 -14.55
C LEU A 200 11.87 6.28 -13.10
N ALA A 201 11.62 7.58 -12.86
CA ALA A 201 11.27 8.08 -11.53
C ALA A 201 9.96 7.48 -11.00
N ALA A 202 9.01 7.15 -11.88
CA ALA A 202 7.77 6.48 -11.49
C ALA A 202 8.00 5.09 -10.88
N ILE A 203 9.08 4.39 -11.29
CA ILE A 203 9.47 3.10 -10.67
C ILE A 203 9.79 3.33 -9.20
N LEU A 204 10.57 4.36 -8.87
CA LEU A 204 10.93 4.67 -7.49
C LEU A 204 9.68 5.02 -6.65
N GLY A 205 8.70 5.70 -7.24
CA GLY A 205 7.40 5.94 -6.59
C GLY A 205 6.67 4.63 -6.25
N GLY A 206 6.55 3.72 -7.23
CA GLY A 206 5.93 2.40 -7.04
C GLY A 206 6.67 1.53 -6.02
N MET A 207 8.01 1.46 -6.12
CA MET A 207 8.88 0.76 -5.19
C MET A 207 8.72 1.28 -3.77
N THR A 208 8.69 2.60 -3.59
CA THR A 208 8.51 3.25 -2.29
C THR A 208 7.16 2.88 -1.68
N SER A 209 6.09 2.97 -2.48
CA SER A 209 4.74 2.59 -2.02
C SER A 209 4.69 1.13 -1.59
N PHE A 210 5.22 0.22 -2.41
CA PHE A 210 5.29 -1.20 -2.08
C PHE A 210 6.11 -1.47 -0.82
N ALA A 211 7.30 -0.89 -0.70
CA ALA A 211 8.18 -1.10 0.44
C ALA A 211 7.57 -0.64 1.77
N VAL A 212 6.93 0.54 1.79
CA VAL A 212 6.28 1.08 2.98
C VAL A 212 5.10 0.20 3.43
N GLN A 213 4.32 -0.34 2.48
CA GLN A 213 3.19 -1.22 2.80
C GLN A 213 3.61 -2.64 3.16
N LEU A 214 4.73 -3.14 2.62
CA LEU A 214 5.25 -4.46 2.93
C LEU A 214 5.89 -4.52 4.33
N TRP A 215 6.50 -3.42 4.78
CA TRP A 215 7.15 -3.32 6.09
C TRP A 215 6.28 -3.75 7.29
N PRO A 216 5.04 -3.24 7.49
CA PRO A 216 4.19 -3.66 8.60
C PRO A 216 3.71 -5.11 8.45
N LEU A 217 3.46 -5.58 7.22
CA LEU A 217 3.06 -6.97 6.96
C LEU A 217 4.19 -7.96 7.30
N ARG A 218 5.47 -7.58 7.12
CA ARG A 218 6.59 -8.42 7.57
C ARG A 218 6.69 -8.51 9.09
N ARG A 219 6.26 -7.47 9.81
CA ARG A 219 6.32 -7.43 11.28
C ARG A 219 5.27 -8.30 11.96
N THR A 220 4.16 -8.63 11.29
CA THR A 220 3.16 -9.55 11.84
C THR A 220 3.62 -11.02 11.87
N GLY A 221 4.83 -11.33 11.36
CA GLY A 221 5.46 -12.65 11.44
C GLY A 221 4.77 -13.73 10.59
N ARG A 222 3.81 -13.31 9.73
CA ARG A 222 2.89 -14.17 8.99
C ARG A 222 3.07 -14.09 7.47
N LEU A 223 4.29 -13.87 6.98
CA LEU A 223 4.55 -13.82 5.54
C LEU A 223 5.38 -15.02 5.10
N LYS A 224 4.70 -16.14 4.87
CA LYS A 224 5.22 -17.25 4.07
C LYS A 224 4.51 -17.30 2.72
N LEU A 225 5.25 -17.56 1.65
CA LEU A 225 4.70 -17.82 0.32
C LEU A 225 4.05 -19.21 0.30
N ASN A 226 2.85 -19.32 0.85
CA ASN A 226 2.04 -20.52 0.80
C ASN A 226 1.06 -20.39 -0.37
N PHE A 227 1.41 -21.04 -1.48
CA PHE A 227 0.56 -21.09 -2.67
C PHE A 227 -0.41 -22.26 -2.58
N ASP A 228 -1.71 -21.98 -2.73
CA ASP A 228 -2.75 -22.99 -2.83
C ASP A 228 -3.46 -22.86 -4.20
N PRO A 229 -3.22 -23.80 -5.15
CA PRO A 229 -3.81 -23.76 -6.48
C PRO A 229 -5.34 -23.82 -6.47
N GLN A 230 -5.94 -24.54 -5.51
CA GLN A 230 -7.40 -24.65 -5.41
C GLN A 230 -7.99 -23.33 -4.93
N LEU A 231 -7.31 -22.68 -3.98
CA LEU A 231 -7.68 -21.34 -3.51
C LEU A 231 -7.58 -20.30 -4.62
N ALA A 232 -6.55 -20.36 -5.46
CA ALA A 232 -6.39 -19.46 -6.60
C ALA A 232 -7.59 -19.54 -7.56
N ILE A 233 -8.00 -20.75 -7.93
CA ILE A 233 -9.15 -20.98 -8.83
C ILE A 233 -10.45 -20.51 -8.17
N TRP A 234 -10.63 -20.77 -6.88
CA TRP A 234 -11.79 -20.30 -6.12
C TRP A 234 -11.85 -18.77 -6.07
N MET A 235 -10.71 -18.10 -5.80
CA MET A 235 -10.62 -16.64 -5.76
C MET A 235 -10.95 -16.02 -7.11
N LEU A 236 -10.43 -16.57 -8.21
CA LEU A 236 -10.73 -16.10 -9.56
C LEU A 236 -12.22 -16.24 -9.89
N ARG A 237 -12.85 -17.36 -9.52
CA ARG A 237 -14.30 -17.57 -9.75
C ARG A 237 -15.17 -16.63 -8.92
N GLN A 238 -14.81 -16.37 -7.67
CA GLN A 238 -15.55 -15.46 -6.78
C GLN A 238 -15.34 -13.98 -7.09
N SER A 239 -14.28 -13.66 -7.83
CA SER A 239 -13.97 -12.28 -8.23
C SER A 239 -14.75 -11.82 -9.47
N ILE A 240 -15.45 -12.74 -10.14
CA ILE A 240 -16.37 -12.44 -11.25
C ILE A 240 -17.76 -12.19 -10.63
N PRO A 241 -18.38 -11.01 -10.88
CA PRO A 241 -19.73 -10.70 -10.38
C PRO A 241 -20.82 -11.57 -11.02
#